data_AF-A0A916H2J5-F1
#
_entry.id   AF-A0A916H2J5-F1
#
_cell.length_a   1.000
_cell.length_b   1.000
_cell.length_c   1.000
_cell.angle_alpha   90.00
_cell.angle_beta   90.00
_cell.angle_gamma   90.00
#
_symmetry.space_group_name_H-M   'P 1'
#
loop_
_entity.id
_entity.type
_entity.pdbx_description
1 polymer ?
#
loop_
_entity_poly.entity_id
_entity_poly.type
_entity_poly.pdbx_seq_one_letter_code
_entity_poly.pdbx_strand_id
1 'polypeptide(L)'
;MPELPEVELTRRRLERELTGKRIGRVVIRAPKLRFPIPQELHVSLPGRMVRSVERRGKYLLFDCETGWLIVHLGMTGFLRLHSGTTPPGKHDHLEIVFADGSVLRFHDPRK
;
A
#
# COMPACT_ATOMS: atom_id res chain seq x y z
N MET A 1 4.40 -11.92 12.69
CA MET A 1 5.43 -10.99 12.23
C MET A 1 5.89 -11.49 10.87
N PRO A 2 5.60 -10.75 9.78
CA PRO A 2 6.14 -11.10 8.47
C PRO A 2 7.67 -11.06 8.51
N GLU A 3 8.31 -12.16 8.17
CA GLU A 3 9.76 -12.22 7.99
C GLU A 3 10.13 -11.96 6.52
N LEU A 4 11.42 -11.99 6.21
CA LEU A 4 11.90 -11.71 4.86
C LEU A 4 11.21 -12.57 3.77
N PRO A 5 10.98 -13.89 3.97
CA PRO A 5 10.30 -14.71 2.97
C PRO A 5 8.85 -14.26 2.71
N GLU A 6 8.09 -13.93 3.74
CA GLU A 6 6.69 -13.49 3.61
C GLU A 6 6.60 -12.10 2.98
N VAL A 7 7.52 -11.20 3.33
CA VAL A 7 7.61 -9.89 2.68
C VAL A 7 7.98 -10.05 1.21
N GLU A 8 8.90 -10.96 0.86
CA GLU A 8 9.25 -11.24 -0.54
C GLU A 8 8.09 -11.86 -1.33
N LEU A 9 7.33 -12.78 -0.73
CA LEU A 9 6.12 -13.33 -1.35
C LEU A 9 5.08 -12.24 -1.60
N THR A 10 4.89 -11.36 -0.62
CA THR A 10 4.01 -10.19 -0.74
C THR A 10 4.49 -9.27 -1.84
N ARG A 11 5.79 -8.94 -1.89
CA ARG A 11 6.41 -8.11 -2.93
C ARG A 11 6.12 -8.66 -4.34
N ARG A 12 6.42 -9.94 -4.58
CA ARG A 12 6.20 -10.59 -5.89
C ARG A 12 4.74 -10.55 -6.32
N ARG A 13 3.83 -10.80 -5.39
CA ARG A 13 2.39 -10.73 -5.67
C ARG A 13 1.98 -9.30 -6.06
N LEU A 14 2.40 -8.31 -5.27
CA LEU A 14 2.05 -6.92 -5.49
C LEU A 14 2.66 -6.37 -6.78
N GLU A 15 3.92 -6.71 -7.09
CA GLU A 15 4.55 -6.32 -8.36
C GLU A 15 3.72 -6.81 -9.56
N ARG A 16 3.35 -8.09 -9.59
CA ARG A 16 2.54 -8.66 -10.66
C ARG A 16 1.17 -7.99 -10.78
N GLU A 17 0.56 -7.64 -9.66
CA GLU A 17 -0.81 -7.11 -9.62
C GLU A 17 -0.89 -5.59 -9.81
N LEU A 18 0.19 -4.83 -9.56
CA LEU A 18 0.13 -3.38 -9.47
C LEU A 18 0.98 -2.65 -10.51
N THR A 19 2.03 -3.28 -11.06
CA THR A 19 2.87 -2.64 -12.07
C THR A 19 2.04 -2.21 -13.29
N GLY A 20 2.22 -0.95 -13.71
CA GLY A 20 1.45 -0.30 -14.78
C GLY A 20 0.13 0.33 -14.33
N LYS A 21 -0.34 0.09 -13.10
CA LYS A 21 -1.59 0.70 -12.62
C LYS A 21 -1.38 2.17 -12.25
N ARG A 22 -2.34 3.01 -12.64
CA ARG A 22 -2.39 4.42 -12.25
C ARG A 22 -3.17 4.58 -10.95
N ILE A 23 -2.59 5.29 -9.99
CA ILE A 23 -3.22 5.64 -8.72
C ILE A 23 -4.29 6.70 -8.99
N GLY A 24 -5.52 6.44 -8.58
CA GLY A 24 -6.63 7.38 -8.70
C GLY A 24 -6.75 8.27 -7.46
N ARG A 25 -6.77 7.68 -6.26
CA ARG A 25 -6.80 8.42 -4.99
C ARG A 25 -6.20 7.60 -3.85
N VAL A 26 -5.80 8.29 -2.78
CA VAL A 26 -5.34 7.68 -1.54
C VAL A 26 -6.29 8.08 -0.42
N VAL A 27 -6.75 7.11 0.37
CA VAL A 27 -7.66 7.32 1.51
C VAL A 27 -6.92 6.93 2.79
N ILE A 28 -6.75 7.88 3.69
CA ILE A 28 -6.13 7.69 5.01
C ILE A 28 -7.25 7.67 6.05
N ARG A 29 -7.42 6.53 6.74
CA ARG A 29 -8.46 6.33 7.76
C ARG A 29 -7.92 6.46 9.18
N ALA A 30 -6.63 6.18 9.38
CA ALA A 30 -5.94 6.44 10.63
C ALA A 30 -4.80 7.43 10.39
N PRO A 31 -4.70 8.53 11.16
CA PRO A 31 -3.68 9.56 10.95
C PRO A 31 -2.26 9.10 11.32
N LYS A 32 -2.15 8.02 12.10
CA LYS A 32 -0.88 7.43 12.51
C LYS A 32 -0.96 5.92 12.60
N LEU A 33 0.14 5.30 12.22
CA LEU A 33 0.51 3.91 12.54
C LEU A 33 1.59 3.99 13.63
N ARG A 34 2.70 3.25 13.48
CA ARG A 34 3.94 3.49 14.24
C ARG A 34 4.46 4.93 14.12
N PHE A 35 4.35 5.52 12.93
CA PHE A 35 4.70 6.91 12.65
C PHE A 35 3.49 7.66 12.08
N PRO A 36 3.48 9.01 12.12
CA PRO A 36 2.49 9.79 11.41
C PRO A 36 2.49 9.44 9.92
N ILE A 37 1.30 9.25 9.34
CA ILE A 37 1.17 9.08 7.89
C ILE A 37 1.25 10.48 7.26
N PRO A 38 2.17 10.75 6.33
CA PRO A 38 2.26 12.06 5.69
C PRO A 38 0.94 12.41 5.02
N GLN A 39 0.34 13.53 5.42
CA GLN A 39 -0.95 13.92 4.87
C GLN A 39 -0.84 14.13 3.37
N GLU A 40 0.27 14.69 2.89
CA GLU A 40 0.55 14.96 1.47
C GLU A 40 0.37 13.76 0.53
N LEU A 41 0.35 12.52 1.01
CA LEU A 41 0.09 11.33 0.19
C LEU A 41 -1.26 11.42 -0.56
N HIS A 42 -2.27 12.11 -0.02
CA HIS A 42 -3.56 12.28 -0.70
C HIS A 42 -3.49 13.20 -1.92
N VAL A 43 -2.44 14.02 -2.06
CA VAL A 43 -2.23 14.93 -3.21
C VAL A 43 -1.08 14.49 -4.11
N SER A 44 -0.02 13.88 -3.57
CA SER A 44 1.19 13.59 -4.33
C SER A 44 1.11 12.31 -5.18
N LEU A 45 0.39 11.29 -4.69
CA LEU A 45 0.26 9.99 -5.36
C LEU A 45 -0.82 9.92 -6.46
N PRO A 46 -1.99 10.60 -6.36
CA PRO A 46 -2.97 10.58 -7.43
C PRO A 46 -2.40 10.96 -8.79
N GLY A 47 -2.83 10.25 -9.82
CA GLY A 47 -2.36 10.40 -11.19
C GLY A 47 -1.03 9.70 -11.48
N ARG A 48 -0.28 9.21 -10.48
CA ARG A 48 1.01 8.52 -10.70
C ARG A 48 0.83 7.06 -11.05
N MET A 49 1.79 6.52 -11.80
CA MET A 49 1.82 5.10 -12.17
C MET A 49 2.77 4.33 -11.25
N VAL A 50 2.34 3.14 -10.80
CA VAL A 50 3.23 2.20 -10.13
C VAL A 50 4.11 1.53 -11.18
N ARG A 51 5.41 1.80 -11.18
CA ARG A 51 6.37 1.26 -12.17
C ARG A 51 7.00 -0.05 -11.73
N SER A 52 7.26 -0.20 -10.44
CA SER A 52 7.80 -1.43 -9.85
C SER A 52 7.42 -1.53 -8.37
N VAL A 53 7.54 -2.75 -7.81
CA VAL A 53 7.43 -2.99 -6.38
C VAL A 53 8.66 -3.75 -5.91
N GLU A 54 9.54 -3.08 -5.18
CA GLU A 54 10.80 -3.62 -4.69
C GLU A 54 10.75 -3.92 -3.19
N ARG A 55 11.81 -4.54 -2.67
CA ARG A 55 11.95 -4.82 -1.25
C ARG A 55 13.37 -4.53 -0.78
N ARG A 56 13.49 -3.82 0.35
CA ARG A 56 14.74 -3.63 1.09
C ARG A 56 14.53 -4.10 2.52
N GLY A 57 15.12 -5.24 2.88
CA GLY A 57 14.89 -5.84 4.20
C GLY A 57 13.40 -6.16 4.39
N LYS A 58 12.77 -5.62 5.44
CA LYS A 58 11.32 -5.79 5.72
C LYS A 58 10.43 -4.68 5.16
N TYR A 59 11.00 -3.79 4.33
CA TYR A 59 10.29 -2.70 3.69
C TYR A 59 9.90 -3.08 2.25
N LEU A 60 8.67 -2.76 1.88
CA LEU A 60 8.18 -2.76 0.50
C LEU A 60 8.32 -1.34 -0.06
N LEU A 61 8.79 -1.22 -1.29
CA LEU A 61 9.06 0.04 -1.96
C LEU A 61 8.28 0.08 -3.26
N PHE A 62 7.37 1.02 -3.43
CA PHE A 62 6.58 1.18 -4.65
C PHE A 62 7.13 2.37 -5.43
N ASP A 63 7.68 2.14 -6.61
CA ASP A 63 8.08 3.22 -7.52
C ASP A 63 6.81 3.85 -8.08
N CYS A 64 6.53 5.07 -7.67
CA CYS A 64 5.35 5.85 -8.07
C CYS A 64 5.73 6.99 -9.03
N GLU A 65 6.69 6.74 -9.92
CA GLU A 65 7.17 7.64 -10.99
C GLU A 65 7.93 8.88 -10.52
N THR A 66 7.32 9.72 -9.68
CA THR A 66 7.95 10.93 -9.12
C THR A 66 8.57 10.70 -7.75
N GLY A 67 8.52 9.48 -7.22
CA GLY A 67 9.01 9.15 -5.90
C GLY A 67 8.65 7.74 -5.47
N TRP A 68 9.03 7.39 -4.24
CA TRP A 68 8.82 6.06 -3.68
C TRP A 68 7.85 6.10 -2.51
N LEU A 69 6.84 5.24 -2.54
CA LEU A 69 6.05 4.92 -1.35
C LEU A 69 6.72 3.75 -0.63
N ILE A 70 7.08 3.95 0.65
CA ILE A 70 7.73 2.92 1.46
C ILE A 70 6.74 2.43 2.52
N VAL A 71 6.53 1.12 2.57
CA VAL A 71 5.59 0.47 3.50
C VAL A 71 6.31 -0.59 4.32
N HIS A 72 6.13 -0.55 5.64
CA HIS A 72 6.58 -1.59 6.56
C HIS A 72 5.37 -2.29 7.16
N LEU A 73 5.32 -3.63 7.09
CA LEU A 73 4.17 -4.41 7.53
C LEU A 73 4.06 -4.59 9.05
N GLY A 74 5.11 -4.26 9.80
CA GLY A 74 5.09 -4.36 11.26
C GLY A 74 4.95 -5.81 11.73
N MET A 75 4.15 -6.04 12.76
CA MET A 75 3.95 -7.39 13.31
C MET A 75 2.76 -8.12 12.68
N THR A 76 1.69 -7.38 12.37
CA THR A 76 0.38 -7.89 11.99
C THR A 76 -0.20 -7.22 10.75
N GLY A 77 0.53 -6.26 10.17
CA GLY A 77 0.12 -5.57 8.96
C GLY A 77 0.22 -6.49 7.75
N PHE A 78 -0.72 -6.33 6.83
CA PHE A 78 -0.66 -6.94 5.51
C PHE A 78 -1.32 -6.04 4.47
N LEU A 79 -0.96 -6.27 3.21
CA LEU A 79 -1.52 -5.59 2.05
C LEU A 79 -2.40 -6.56 1.27
N ARG A 80 -3.60 -6.11 0.90
CA ARG A 80 -4.54 -6.91 0.12
C ARG A 80 -5.17 -6.08 -0.98
N LEU A 81 -5.19 -6.63 -2.19
CA LEU A 81 -5.92 -6.07 -3.32
C LEU A 81 -7.38 -6.55 -3.27
N HIS A 82 -8.30 -5.61 -3.43
CA HIS A 82 -9.74 -5.83 -3.46
C HIS A 82 -10.33 -5.31 -4.78
N SER A 83 -11.45 -5.90 -5.20
CA SER A 83 -12.40 -5.21 -6.08
C SER A 83 -13.11 -4.10 -5.29
N GLY A 84 -13.29 -2.93 -5.89
CA GLY A 84 -13.72 -1.69 -5.21
C GLY A 84 -15.09 -1.70 -4.52
N THR A 85 -15.82 -2.83 -4.54
CA THR A 85 -17.12 -3.00 -3.88
C THR A 85 -17.02 -3.42 -2.41
N THR A 86 -15.84 -3.81 -1.93
CA THR A 86 -15.68 -4.30 -0.55
C THR A 86 -15.54 -3.14 0.44
N PRO A 87 -16.41 -2.97 1.44
CA PRO A 87 -16.28 -1.90 2.42
C PRO A 87 -15.02 -2.07 3.30
N PRO A 88 -14.48 -0.97 3.85
CA PRO A 88 -13.37 -0.98 4.81
C PRO A 88 -13.79 -1.55 6.17
N GLY A 89 -12.93 -2.37 6.76
CA GLY A 89 -13.04 -2.87 8.12
C GLY A 89 -12.36 -1.97 9.15
N LYS A 90 -12.50 -2.32 10.43
CA LYS A 90 -12.02 -1.55 11.59
C LYS A 90 -10.51 -1.27 11.58
N HIS A 91 -9.72 -2.21 11.07
CA HIS A 91 -8.25 -2.15 11.09
C HIS A 91 -7.65 -1.79 9.74
N ASP A 92 -8.48 -1.32 8.81
CA ASP A 92 -8.06 -0.83 7.51
C ASP A 92 -7.69 0.65 7.62
N HIS A 93 -6.40 0.95 7.55
CA HIS A 93 -5.88 2.28 7.90
C HIS A 93 -5.53 3.14 6.69
N LEU A 94 -5.19 2.51 5.57
CA LEU A 94 -4.80 3.17 4.32
C LEU A 94 -5.35 2.39 3.13
N GLU A 95 -5.90 3.10 2.16
CA GLU A 95 -6.34 2.55 0.87
C GLU A 95 -5.71 3.34 -0.28
N ILE A 96 -5.18 2.63 -1.27
CA ILE A 96 -4.79 3.18 -2.57
C ILE A 96 -5.82 2.67 -3.57
N VAL A 97 -6.63 3.59 -4.08
CA VAL A 97 -7.64 3.30 -5.11
C VAL A 97 -7.00 3.57 -6.46
N PHE A 98 -6.95 2.56 -7.31
CA PHE A 98 -6.42 2.68 -8.67
C PHE A 98 -7.50 3.13 -9.65
N ALA A 99 -7.07 3.65 -10.81
CA ALA A 99 -7.96 4.15 -11.85
C ALA A 99 -8.86 3.05 -12.46
N ASP A 100 -8.45 1.78 -12.36
CA ASP A 100 -9.25 0.62 -12.78
C ASP A 100 -10.30 0.18 -11.74
N GLY A 101 -10.42 0.92 -10.63
CA GLY A 101 -11.36 0.63 -9.54
C GLY A 101 -10.88 -0.44 -8.56
N SER A 102 -9.70 -1.04 -8.77
CA SER A 102 -9.08 -1.92 -7.78
C SER A 102 -8.57 -1.12 -6.58
N VAL A 103 -8.56 -1.74 -5.40
CA VAL A 103 -8.19 -1.06 -4.15
C VAL A 103 -7.15 -1.89 -3.41
N LEU A 104 -5.93 -1.34 -3.26
CA LEU A 104 -4.93 -1.90 -2.36
C LEU A 104 -5.16 -1.35 -0.96
N ARG A 105 -5.32 -2.24 0.01
CA ARG A 105 -5.65 -1.88 1.39
C ARG A 105 -4.58 -2.36 2.35
N PHE A 106 -4.17 -1.47 3.25
CA PHE A 106 -3.30 -1.80 4.37
C PHE A 106 -4.14 -2.02 5.63
N HIS A 107 -4.12 -3.26 6.11
CA HIS A 107 -4.82 -3.68 7.31
C HIS A 107 -3.80 -4.00 8.40
N ASP A 108 -3.90 -3.37 9.58
CA ASP A 108 -3.04 -3.69 10.73
C ASP A 108 -3.77 -3.54 12.08
N PRO A 109 -4.07 -4.65 12.78
CA PRO A 109 -4.70 -4.59 14.10
C PRO A 109 -3.88 -3.86 15.17
N ARG A 110 -2.54 -3.86 15.07
CA ARG A 110 -1.66 -3.34 16.13
C ARG A 110 -1.15 -1.92 15.91
N LYS A 111 -1.24 -1.42 14.67
CA LYS A 111 -0.77 -0.09 14.20
C LYS A 111 0.75 0.13 14.28
#